data_AF-A0A183DV07-F1
#
_entry.id   AF-A0A183DV07-F1
#
_cell.length_a   1.000
_cell.length_b   1.000
_cell.length_c   1.000
_cell.angle_alpha   90.00
_cell.angle_beta   90.00
_cell.angle_gamma   90.00
#
_symmetry.space_group_name_H-M   'P 1'
#
loop_
_entity.id
_entity.type
_entity.pdbx_description
1 polymer ?
#
loop_
_entity_poly.entity_id
_entity_poly.type
_entity_poly.pdbx_seq_one_letter_code
_entity_poly.pdbx_strand_id
1 'polypeptide(L)'
;MKGIFCVFRQLYNDRQQRLMELQCVPDLDEQMKQIDINIVNELDKIVAQQQNTLCRAGVPGFRITTYPREIELQMAIISFILTVRSRFP
;
A
#
# COMPACT_ATOMS: atom_id res chain seq x y z
N MET A 1 -2.05 -10.96 -2.06
CA MET A 1 -0.77 -10.60 -1.40
C MET A 1 0.43 -10.55 -2.33
N LYS A 2 0.65 -11.51 -3.26
CA LYS A 2 1.71 -11.37 -4.28
C LYS A 2 1.62 -10.04 -5.05
N GLY A 3 0.39 -9.57 -5.35
CA GLY A 3 0.15 -8.26 -5.98
C GLY A 3 0.61 -7.05 -5.15
N ILE A 4 0.21 -6.96 -3.86
CA ILE A 4 0.60 -5.85 -2.97
C ILE A 4 2.13 -5.80 -2.77
N PHE A 5 2.77 -6.95 -2.53
CA PHE A 5 4.24 -7.00 -2.42
C PHE A 5 4.94 -6.65 -3.74
N CYS A 6 4.34 -6.98 -4.89
CA CYS A 6 4.86 -6.58 -6.20
C CYS A 6 4.79 -5.05 -6.37
N VAL A 7 3.66 -4.44 -5.97
CA VAL A 7 3.49 -2.99 -6.05
C VAL A 7 4.39 -2.24 -5.09
N PHE A 8 4.56 -2.70 -3.84
CA PHE A 8 5.55 -2.12 -2.92
C PHE A 8 6.97 -2.18 -3.49
N ARG A 9 7.34 -3.30 -4.10
CA ARG A 9 8.65 -3.46 -4.72
C ARG A 9 8.82 -2.58 -5.96
N GLN A 10 7.76 -2.42 -6.76
CA GLN A 10 7.75 -1.54 -7.90
C GLN A 10 7.88 -0.07 -7.48
N LEU A 11 7.07 0.40 -6.51
CA LEU A 11 7.15 1.76 -5.97
C LEU A 11 8.53 2.06 -5.35
N TYR A 12 9.14 1.07 -4.70
CA TYR A 12 10.51 1.19 -4.18
C TYR A 12 11.54 1.33 -5.31
N ASN A 13 11.44 0.51 -6.36
CA ASN A 13 12.33 0.59 -7.53
C ASN A 13 12.15 1.93 -8.27
N ASP A 14 10.91 2.37 -8.48
CA ASP A 14 10.58 3.63 -9.14
C ASP A 14 11.10 4.84 -8.33
N ARG A 15 11.07 4.75 -6.99
CA ARG A 15 11.70 5.73 -6.12
C ARG A 15 13.21 5.76 -6.32
N GLN A 16 13.88 4.60 -6.30
CA GLN A 16 15.33 4.52 -6.46
C GLN A 16 15.80 5.06 -7.81
N GLN A 17 15.08 4.72 -8.89
CA GLN A 17 15.39 5.22 -10.22
C GLN A 17 15.26 6.75 -10.29
N ARG A 18 14.16 7.32 -9.78
CA ARG A 18 13.97 8.78 -9.78
C ARG A 18 14.98 9.52 -8.89
N LEU A 19 15.39 8.95 -7.76
CA LEU A 19 16.45 9.52 -6.93
C LEU A 19 17.80 9.58 -7.67
N MET A 20 18.07 8.61 -8.54
CA MET A 20 19.27 8.58 -9.37
C MET A 20 19.23 9.68 -10.45
N GLU A 21 18.06 9.90 -11.06
CA GLU A 21 17.84 10.93 -12.07
C GLU A 21 17.93 12.36 -11.52
N LEU A 22 17.59 12.56 -10.23
CA LEU A 22 17.54 13.88 -9.61
C LEU A 22 18.89 14.41 -9.07
N GLN A 23 19.97 13.63 -9.08
CA GLN A 23 21.26 14.00 -8.45
C GLN A 23 21.85 15.35 -8.93
N CYS A 24 21.47 15.84 -10.11
CA CYS A 24 22.01 17.07 -10.70
C CYS A 24 20.96 18.19 -10.83
N VAL A 25 19.78 18.06 -10.24
CA VAL A 25 18.65 18.98 -10.47
C VAL A 25 18.55 20.00 -9.33
N PRO A 26 18.35 21.31 -9.61
CA PRO A 26 17.96 22.27 -8.59
C PRO A 26 16.63 21.83 -7.93
N ASP A 27 16.44 22.19 -6.66
CA ASP A 27 15.25 21.85 -5.87
C ASP A 27 15.03 20.34 -5.64
N LEU A 28 16.14 19.58 -5.56
CA LEU A 28 16.16 18.13 -5.27
C LEU A 28 15.24 17.75 -4.09
N ASP A 29 15.31 18.49 -2.98
CA ASP A 29 14.51 18.20 -1.78
C ASP A 29 13.01 18.28 -2.04
N GLU A 30 12.55 19.25 -2.85
CA GLU A 30 11.14 19.40 -3.19
C GLU A 30 10.68 18.28 -4.13
N GLN A 31 11.51 17.89 -5.10
CA GLN A 31 11.20 16.78 -5.99
C GLN A 31 11.20 15.43 -5.26
N MET A 32 12.13 15.21 -4.33
CA MET A 32 12.14 14.03 -3.46
C MET A 32 10.87 13.97 -2.61
N LYS A 33 10.46 15.09 -2.02
CA LYS A 33 9.22 15.19 -1.25
C LYS A 33 8.00 14.88 -2.12
N GLN A 34 7.95 15.38 -3.36
CA GLN A 34 6.85 15.11 -4.28
C GLN A 34 6.78 13.62 -4.67
N ILE A 35 7.92 12.96 -4.82
CA ILE A 35 7.99 11.51 -5.05
C ILE A 35 7.38 10.75 -3.87
N ASP A 36 7.78 11.07 -2.64
CA ASP A 36 7.27 10.39 -1.45
C ASP A 36 5.75 10.62 -1.27
N ILE A 37 5.26 11.85 -1.52
CA ILE A 37 3.82 12.15 -1.53
C ILE A 37 3.09 11.29 -2.56
N ASN A 38 3.63 11.18 -3.78
CA ASN A 38 3.01 10.39 -4.83
C ASN A 38 2.94 8.90 -4.47
N ILE A 39 3.97 8.37 -3.79
CA ILE A 39 3.98 6.99 -3.31
C ILE A 39 2.87 6.77 -2.27
N VAL A 40 2.76 7.66 -1.27
CA VAL A 40 1.71 7.56 -0.23
C VAL A 40 0.32 7.61 -0.87
N ASN A 41 0.08 8.54 -1.79
CA ASN A 41 -1.20 8.64 -2.50
C ASN A 41 -1.55 7.37 -3.28
N GLU A 42 -0.57 6.72 -3.92
CA GLU A 42 -0.82 5.49 -4.65
C GLU A 42 -1.10 4.30 -3.71
N LEU A 43 -0.41 4.25 -2.57
CA LEU A 43 -0.69 3.27 -1.52
C LEU A 43 -2.12 3.43 -0.99
N ASP A 44 -2.58 4.66 -0.75
CA ASP A 44 -3.94 4.93 -0.27
C ASP A 44 -5.01 4.46 -1.27
N LYS A 45 -4.80 4.68 -2.59
CA LYS A 45 -5.70 4.16 -3.63
C LYS A 45 -5.80 2.63 -3.60
N ILE A 46 -4.66 1.96 -3.45
CA ILE A 46 -4.61 0.49 -3.41
C ILE A 46 -5.32 -0.04 -2.16
N VAL A 47 -5.10 0.58 -1.00
CA VAL A 47 -5.79 0.24 0.24
C VAL A 47 -7.30 0.39 0.07
N ALA A 48 -7.76 1.52 -0.48
CA ALA A 48 -9.18 1.76 -0.74
C ALA A 48 -9.78 0.72 -1.70
N GLN A 49 -9.07 0.35 -2.77
CA GLN A 49 -9.50 -0.68 -3.71
C GLN A 49 -9.58 -2.07 -3.04
N GLN A 50 -8.61 -2.41 -2.19
CA GLN A 50 -8.61 -3.65 -1.43
C GLN A 50 -9.80 -3.71 -0.46
N GLN A 51 -10.02 -2.63 0.30
CA GLN A 51 -11.16 -2.50 1.22
C GLN A 51 -12.49 -2.65 0.48
N ASN A 52 -12.66 -1.97 -0.67
CA ASN A 52 -13.86 -2.08 -1.50
C ASN A 52 -14.09 -3.52 -1.96
N THR A 53 -13.04 -4.18 -2.45
CA THR A 53 -13.12 -5.56 -2.94
C THR A 53 -13.55 -6.53 -1.84
N LEU A 54 -12.92 -6.46 -0.66
CA LEU A 54 -13.23 -7.33 0.48
C LEU A 54 -14.62 -7.04 1.07
N CYS A 55 -15.01 -5.77 1.13
CA CYS A 55 -16.34 -5.37 1.55
C CYS A 55 -17.41 -5.91 0.60
N ARG A 56 -17.22 -5.77 -0.73
CA ARG A 56 -18.16 -6.28 -1.74
C ARG A 56 -18.23 -7.81 -1.77
N ALA A 57 -17.14 -8.48 -1.40
CA ALA A 57 -17.12 -9.94 -1.23
C ALA A 57 -17.80 -10.40 0.07
N GLY A 58 -18.26 -9.49 0.94
CA GLY A 58 -18.92 -9.81 2.20
C GLY A 58 -17.97 -10.30 3.29
N VAL A 59 -16.66 -10.02 3.18
CA VAL A 59 -15.70 -10.42 4.21
C VAL A 59 -15.97 -9.62 5.48
N PRO A 60 -16.23 -10.28 6.63
CA PRO A 60 -16.53 -9.58 7.88
C PRO A 60 -15.40 -8.64 8.32
N GLY A 61 -15.78 -7.48 8.85
CA GLY A 61 -14.84 -6.48 9.35
C GLY A 61 -14.25 -5.53 8.29
N PHE A 62 -14.60 -5.68 7.01
CA PHE A 62 -14.13 -4.78 5.95
C PHE A 62 -15.20 -3.77 5.54
N ARG A 63 -14.79 -2.50 5.54
CA ARG A 63 -15.47 -1.35 4.92
C ARG A 63 -14.41 -0.36 4.47
N ILE A 64 -14.78 0.57 3.59
CA ILE A 64 -13.87 1.66 3.19
C ILE A 64 -13.72 2.61 4.39
N THR A 65 -12.49 2.87 4.81
CA THR A 65 -12.20 3.72 5.98
C THR A 65 -10.80 4.32 5.86
N THR A 66 -10.67 5.56 6.34
CA THR A 66 -9.38 6.25 6.51
C THR A 66 -8.95 6.34 7.98
N TYR A 67 -9.75 5.78 8.90
CA TYR A 67 -9.46 5.84 10.33
C TYR A 67 -8.31 4.88 10.70
N PRO A 68 -7.17 5.35 11.24
CA PRO A 68 -5.97 4.54 11.39
C PRO A 68 -6.16 3.25 12.19
N ARG A 69 -6.85 3.31 13.34
CA ARG A 69 -7.09 2.11 14.18
C ARG A 69 -7.95 1.07 13.47
N GLU A 70 -8.84 1.50 12.58
CA GLU A 70 -9.66 0.57 11.83
C GLU A 70 -8.88 -0.07 10.69
N ILE A 71 -8.00 0.70 10.03
CA ILE A 71 -7.06 0.16 9.04
C ILE A 71 -6.15 -0.88 9.71
N GLU A 72 -5.61 -0.59 10.90
CA GLU A 72 -4.83 -1.56 11.70
C GLU A 72 -5.61 -2.85 11.99
N LEU A 73 -6.88 -2.72 12.40
CA LEU A 73 -7.75 -3.88 12.63
C LEU A 73 -7.96 -4.69 11.34
N GLN A 74 -8.26 -4.03 10.22
CA GLN A 74 -8.44 -4.69 8.93
C GLN A 74 -7.15 -5.38 8.45
N MET A 75 -5.98 -4.79 8.69
CA MET A 75 -4.67 -5.41 8.43
C MET A 75 -4.42 -6.64 9.32
N ALA A 76 -4.82 -6.59 10.59
CA ALA A 76 -4.74 -7.73 11.51
C ALA A 76 -5.65 -8.88 11.07
N ILE A 77 -6.87 -8.59 10.62
CA ILE A 77 -7.81 -9.58 10.07
C ILE A 77 -7.24 -10.22 8.79
N ILE A 78 -6.70 -9.42 7.86
CA ILE A 78 -6.02 -9.92 6.65
C ILE A 78 -4.92 -10.90 7.06
N SER A 79 -4.02 -10.47 7.95
CA SER A 79 -2.91 -11.29 8.44
C SER A 79 -3.40 -12.61 9.03
N PHE A 80 -4.42 -12.57 9.88
CA PHE A 80 -5.02 -13.77 10.48
C PHE A 80 -5.54 -14.76 9.43
N ILE A 81 -6.37 -14.30 8.48
CA ILE A 81 -6.93 -15.15 7.42
C ILE A 81 -5.82 -15.85 6.62
N LEU A 82 -4.76 -15.11 6.30
CA LEU A 82 -3.65 -15.61 5.51
C LEU A 82 -2.79 -16.61 6.28
N THR A 83 -2.57 -16.36 7.58
CA THR A 83 -1.89 -17.29 8.48
C THR A 83 -2.66 -18.59 8.59
N VAL A 84 -3.97 -18.55 8.85
CA VAL A 84 -4.82 -19.74 8.93
C VAL A 84 -4.78 -20.52 7.61
N ARG A 85 -4.98 -19.84 6.47
CA ARG A 85 -4.91 -20.47 5.14
C ARG A 85 -3.55 -21.12 4.88
N SER A 86 -2.44 -20.50 5.30
CA SER A 86 -1.11 -21.09 5.08
C SER A 86 -0.84 -22.33 5.94
N ARG A 87 -1.58 -22.49 7.04
CA ARG A 87 -1.41 -23.59 7.99
C ARG A 87 -2.34 -24.78 7.72
N PHE A 88 -3.42 -24.55 6.97
CA PHE A 88 -4.39 -25.57 6.55
C PHE A 88 -4.56 -25.49 5.02
N PRO A 89 -3.75 -26.25 4.25
CA PRO A 89 -3.83 -26.26 2.79
C PRO A 89 -5.10 -26.93 2.25
#